data_AF-A0A660RSP5-F1
#
_entry.id   AF-A0A660RSP5-F1
#
_cell.length_a   1.000
_cell.length_b   1.000
_cell.length_c   1.000
_cell.angle_alpha   90.00
_cell.angle_beta   90.00
_cell.angle_gamma   90.00
#
_symmetry.space_group_name_H-M   'P 1'
#
loop_
_entity.id
_entity.type
_entity.pdbx_description
1 polymer ?
#
loop_
_entity_poly.entity_id
_entity_poly.type
_entity_poly.pdbx_seq_one_letter_code
_entity_poly.pdbx_strand_id
1 'polypeptide(L)'
;METTDKLLSFHEKLSNFFHKYIQLILTVIIIFIALILMMAGYNYYKNKKEKEAYINLLQALNQSNAVASLENFVNKYENTQAGFQALLILWNIYYQQSEYSKMQNILNKLKNKYPHKEKILLSYSKAKLAENQKNFDLALKEYKKILNKFTLLDPFIYYDLARIYEIKKEKEKALEYYKKLLENYPDFLNRAFIEYKVWALQS
;
A
#
# COMPACT_ATOMS: atom_id res chain seq x y z
N MET A 1 0.76 39.84 50.36
CA MET A 1 0.85 41.11 49.60
C MET A 1 1.66 40.93 48.33
N GLU A 2 2.89 40.39 48.38
CA GLU A 2 3.75 40.25 47.19
C GLU A 2 3.19 39.35 46.06
N THR A 3 2.43 38.31 46.40
CA THR A 3 1.79 37.41 45.43
C THR A 3 0.59 38.06 44.72
N THR A 4 -0.13 38.93 45.41
CA THR A 4 -1.30 39.64 44.89
C THR A 4 -0.90 40.70 43.86
N ASP A 5 0.18 41.46 44.12
CA ASP A 5 0.72 42.46 43.17
C ASP A 5 1.34 41.82 41.93
N LYS A 6 2.00 40.67 42.07
CA LYS A 6 2.50 39.88 40.93
C LYS A 6 1.35 39.36 40.06
N LEU A 7 0.23 38.95 40.66
CA LEU A 7 -0.97 38.53 39.92
C LEU A 7 -1.65 39.70 39.20
N LEU A 8 -1.79 40.85 39.87
CA LEU A 8 -2.37 42.07 39.28
C LEU A 8 -1.53 42.57 38.09
N SER A 9 -0.21 42.67 38.24
CA SER A 9 0.69 43.11 37.16
C SER A 9 0.79 42.11 36.00
N PHE A 10 0.63 40.81 36.27
CA PHE A 10 0.51 39.80 35.21
C PHE A 10 -0.80 39.96 34.43
N HIS A 11 -1.91 40.21 35.12
CA HIS A 11 -3.21 40.44 34.49
C HIS A 11 -3.20 41.69 33.59
N GLU A 12 -2.60 42.80 34.04
CA GLU A 12 -2.47 44.02 33.23
C GLU A 12 -1.61 43.79 31.97
N LYS A 13 -0.47 43.12 32.11
CA LYS A 13 0.40 42.78 30.96
C LYS A 13 -0.30 41.85 29.98
N LEU A 14 -1.05 40.87 30.47
CA LEU A 14 -1.81 39.93 29.66
C LEU A 14 -2.95 40.65 28.92
N SER A 15 -3.69 41.50 29.60
CA SER A 15 -4.76 42.32 29.02
C SER A 15 -4.24 43.24 27.91
N ASN A 16 -3.13 43.96 28.17
CA ASN A 16 -2.49 44.83 27.18
C ASN A 16 -1.95 44.04 25.98
N PHE A 17 -1.44 42.83 26.21
CA PHE A 17 -1.00 41.93 25.14
C PHE A 17 -2.16 41.52 24.23
N PHE A 18 -3.28 41.08 24.82
CA PHE A 18 -4.47 40.75 24.03
C PHE A 18 -5.01 41.98 23.32
N HIS A 19 -5.19 43.12 23.97
CA HIS A 19 -5.65 44.34 23.28
C HIS A 19 -4.75 44.73 22.09
N LYS A 20 -3.44 44.56 22.22
CA LYS A 20 -2.47 44.86 21.14
C LYS A 20 -2.49 43.84 20.00
N TYR A 21 -2.70 42.55 20.28
CA TYR A 21 -2.54 41.47 19.29
C TYR A 21 -3.81 40.66 18.98
N ILE A 22 -4.97 40.98 19.57
CA ILE A 22 -6.20 40.19 19.40
C ILE A 22 -6.63 40.07 17.95
N GLN A 23 -6.54 41.15 17.17
CA GLN A 23 -6.88 41.12 15.74
C GLN A 23 -5.94 40.18 14.97
N LEU A 24 -4.64 40.24 15.24
CA LEU A 24 -3.64 39.36 14.61
C LEU A 24 -3.86 37.90 14.99
N ILE A 25 -4.15 37.62 16.26
CA ILE A 25 -4.48 36.26 16.74
C ILE A 25 -5.74 35.73 16.06
N LEU A 26 -6.80 36.54 15.95
CA LEU A 26 -8.04 36.16 15.25
C LEU A 26 -7.80 35.88 13.76
N THR A 27 -7.00 36.71 13.07
CA THR A 27 -6.64 36.46 11.66
C THR A 27 -5.89 35.14 11.50
N VAL A 28 -4.92 34.84 12.39
CA VAL A 28 -4.18 33.56 12.35
C VAL A 28 -5.11 32.37 12.61
N ILE A 29 -6.03 32.48 13.57
CA ILE A 29 -7.02 31.42 13.86
C ILE A 29 -7.92 31.18 12.66
N ILE A 30 -8.41 32.22 11.99
CA ILE A 30 -9.25 32.09 10.79
C ILE A 30 -8.49 31.40 9.65
N ILE A 31 -7.23 31.78 9.41
CA ILE A 31 -6.38 31.12 8.41
C ILE A 31 -6.18 29.65 8.78
N PHE A 32 -5.95 29.35 10.06
CA PHE A 32 -5.76 27.98 10.52
C PHE A 32 -7.03 27.12 10.35
N ILE A 33 -8.21 27.66 10.68
CA ILE A 33 -9.49 27.00 10.45
C ILE A 33 -9.72 26.77 8.95
N ALA A 34 -9.43 27.76 8.11
CA ALA A 34 -9.55 27.63 6.65
C ALA A 34 -8.62 26.52 6.11
N LEU A 35 -7.38 26.43 6.60
CA LEU A 35 -6.45 25.35 6.24
C LEU A 35 -6.95 23.97 6.68
N ILE A 36 -7.53 23.86 7.89
CA ILE A 36 -8.14 22.61 8.37
C ILE A 36 -9.31 22.21 7.49
N LEU A 37 -10.20 23.14 7.13
CA LEU A 37 -11.34 22.87 6.26
C LEU A 37 -10.90 22.46 4.84
N MET A 38 -9.91 23.14 4.28
CA MET A 38 -9.32 22.75 3.00
C MET A 38 -8.71 21.35 3.05
N MET A 39 -7.95 21.03 4.10
CA MET A 39 -7.35 19.71 4.29
C MET A 39 -8.41 18.62 4.48
N ALA A 40 -9.44 18.88 5.27
CA ALA A 40 -10.56 17.96 5.49
C ALA A 40 -11.35 17.72 4.20
N GLY A 41 -11.65 18.78 3.44
CA GLY A 41 -12.34 18.70 2.15
C GLY A 41 -11.52 17.91 1.11
N TYR A 42 -10.21 18.19 1.03
CA TYR A 42 -9.29 17.44 0.17
C TYR A 42 -9.24 15.96 0.53
N ASN A 43 -9.10 15.64 1.83
CA ASN A 43 -9.08 14.26 2.32
C ASN A 43 -10.41 13.54 2.05
N TYR A 44 -11.55 14.20 2.25
CA TYR A 44 -12.87 13.64 1.95
C TYR A 44 -13.03 13.32 0.45
N TYR A 45 -12.68 14.26 -0.42
CA TYR A 45 -12.76 14.07 -1.88
C TYR A 45 -11.84 12.93 -2.34
N LYS A 46 -10.60 12.91 -1.84
CA LYS A 46 -9.62 11.84 -2.13
C LYS A 46 -10.16 10.47 -1.70
N ASN A 47 -10.68 10.35 -0.49
CA ASN A 47 -11.20 9.08 0.04
C ASN A 47 -12.42 8.59 -0.75
N LYS A 48 -13.32 9.49 -1.16
CA LYS A 48 -14.47 9.14 -2.01
C LYS A 48 -14.01 8.59 -3.37
N LYS A 49 -13.05 9.27 -4.01
CA LYS A 49 -12.47 8.86 -5.29
C LYS A 49 -11.74 7.51 -5.19
N GLU A 50 -11.03 7.27 -4.09
CA GLU A 50 -10.38 5.97 -3.83
C GLU A 50 -11.39 4.83 -3.69
N LYS A 51 -12.47 5.04 -2.91
CA LYS A 51 -13.52 4.03 -2.75
C LYS A 51 -14.16 3.67 -4.08
N GLU A 52 -14.46 4.67 -4.90
CA GLU A 52 -15.01 4.46 -6.24
C GLU A 52 -14.02 3.70 -7.13
N ALA A 53 -12.75 4.07 -7.12
CA ALA A 53 -11.71 3.40 -7.90
C ALA A 53 -11.58 1.92 -7.48
N TYR A 54 -11.66 1.61 -6.18
CA TYR A 54 -11.57 0.24 -5.69
C TYR A 54 -12.76 -0.63 -6.15
N ILE A 55 -13.98 -0.09 -6.13
CA ILE A 55 -15.17 -0.82 -6.65
C ILE A 55 -15.00 -1.11 -8.15
N ASN A 56 -14.56 -0.12 -8.92
CA ASN A 56 -14.31 -0.29 -10.35
C ASN A 56 -13.17 -1.27 -10.64
N LEU A 57 -12.15 -1.36 -9.77
CA LEU A 57 -11.09 -2.36 -9.86
C LEU A 57 -11.65 -3.78 -9.71
N LEU A 58 -12.46 -4.02 -8.67
CA LEU A 58 -13.10 -5.32 -8.46
C LEU A 58 -13.99 -5.70 -9.64
N GLN A 59 -14.73 -4.74 -10.19
CA GLN A 59 -15.53 -4.97 -11.38
C GLN A 59 -14.67 -5.34 -12.60
N ALA A 60 -13.55 -4.64 -12.81
CA ALA A 60 -12.64 -4.94 -13.92
C ALA A 60 -12.02 -6.34 -13.82
N LEU A 61 -11.74 -6.82 -12.60
CA LEU A 61 -11.21 -8.16 -12.35
C LEU A 61 -12.21 -9.28 -12.66
N ASN A 62 -13.50 -9.02 -12.47
CA ASN A 62 -14.56 -10.01 -12.67
C ASN A 62 -15.07 -10.08 -14.13
N GLN A 63 -14.54 -9.25 -15.03
CA GLN A 63 -14.94 -9.27 -16.44
C GLN A 63 -14.28 -10.43 -17.19
N SER A 64 -14.96 -10.91 -18.25
CA SER A 64 -14.48 -12.01 -19.10
C SER A 64 -13.12 -11.74 -19.72
N ASN A 65 -12.79 -10.47 -20.00
CA ASN A 65 -11.46 -10.02 -20.40
C ASN A 65 -10.87 -9.09 -19.33
N ALA A 66 -10.41 -9.70 -18.23
CA ALA A 66 -9.84 -8.96 -17.09
C ALA A 66 -8.61 -8.13 -17.48
N VAL A 67 -7.76 -8.60 -18.40
CA VAL A 67 -6.53 -7.89 -18.79
C VAL A 67 -6.86 -6.57 -19.49
N ALA A 68 -7.69 -6.59 -20.54
CA ALA A 68 -8.06 -5.37 -21.25
C ALA A 68 -8.82 -4.39 -20.34
N SER A 69 -9.67 -4.91 -19.45
CA SER A 69 -10.42 -4.12 -18.47
C SER A 69 -9.50 -3.43 -17.48
N LEU A 70 -8.48 -4.13 -16.99
CA LEU A 70 -7.45 -3.58 -16.10
C LEU A 70 -6.57 -2.54 -16.81
N GLU A 71 -6.19 -2.76 -18.07
CA GLU A 71 -5.43 -1.77 -18.86
C GLU A 71 -6.19 -0.45 -18.98
N ASN A 72 -7.49 -0.52 -19.30
CA ASN A 72 -8.37 0.65 -19.36
C ASN A 72 -8.54 1.31 -17.99
N PHE A 73 -8.71 0.50 -16.95
CA PHE A 73 -8.85 0.96 -15.58
C PHE A 73 -7.62 1.76 -15.12
N VAL A 74 -6.41 1.26 -15.39
CA VAL A 74 -5.15 1.92 -15.02
C VAL A 74 -5.06 3.31 -15.62
N ASN A 75 -5.47 3.50 -16.88
CA ASN A 75 -5.44 4.81 -17.52
C ASN A 75 -6.41 5.80 -16.87
N LYS A 76 -7.58 5.33 -16.42
CA LYS A 76 -8.61 6.18 -15.78
C LYS A 76 -8.27 6.53 -14.32
N TYR A 77 -7.62 5.62 -13.61
CA TYR A 77 -7.35 5.72 -12.17
C TYR A 77 -5.85 5.80 -11.84
N GLU A 78 -5.03 6.30 -12.76
CA GLU A 78 -3.54 6.30 -12.67
C GLU A 78 -2.94 6.96 -11.43
N ASN A 79 -3.69 7.80 -10.71
CA ASN A 79 -3.22 8.52 -9.51
C ASN A 79 -3.87 8.02 -8.20
N THR A 80 -4.58 6.89 -8.24
CA THR A 80 -5.19 6.28 -7.06
C THR A 80 -4.40 5.07 -6.57
N GLN A 81 -4.64 4.66 -5.33
CA GLN A 81 -4.12 3.42 -4.76
C GLN A 81 -4.68 2.21 -5.50
N ALA A 82 -5.94 2.25 -5.94
CA ALA A 82 -6.53 1.21 -6.76
C ALA A 82 -5.85 1.11 -8.15
N GLY A 83 -5.52 2.24 -8.80
CA GLY A 83 -4.75 2.24 -10.05
C GLY A 83 -3.37 1.61 -9.90
N PHE A 84 -2.72 1.91 -8.78
CA PHE A 84 -1.47 1.27 -8.40
C PHE A 84 -1.63 -0.25 -8.23
N GLN A 85 -2.65 -0.71 -7.50
CA GLN A 85 -2.93 -2.14 -7.33
C GLN A 85 -3.21 -2.82 -8.66
N ALA A 86 -3.98 -2.19 -9.55
CA ALA A 86 -4.27 -2.70 -10.88
C ALA A 86 -2.99 -2.90 -11.72
N LEU A 87 -2.04 -1.95 -11.64
CA LEU A 87 -0.72 -2.11 -12.27
C LEU A 87 0.04 -3.32 -11.71
N LEU A 88 0.00 -3.57 -10.40
CA LEU A 88 0.63 -4.76 -9.81
C LEU A 88 -0.02 -6.07 -10.25
N ILE A 89 -1.35 -6.07 -10.35
CA ILE A 89 -2.10 -7.24 -10.81
C ILE A 89 -1.77 -7.52 -12.28
N LEU A 90 -1.79 -6.51 -13.14
CA LEU A 90 -1.37 -6.63 -14.55
C LEU A 90 0.07 -7.13 -14.67
N TRP A 91 0.98 -6.56 -13.87
CA TRP A 91 2.36 -6.98 -13.82
C TRP A 91 2.49 -8.48 -13.51
N ASN A 92 1.74 -8.97 -12.51
CA ASN A 92 1.74 -10.38 -12.13
C ASN A 92 1.09 -11.27 -13.20
N ILE A 93 0.02 -10.82 -13.85
CA ILE A 93 -0.62 -11.56 -14.95
C ILE A 93 0.36 -11.71 -16.12
N TYR A 94 1.03 -10.64 -16.55
CA TYR A 94 2.02 -10.73 -17.63
C TYR A 94 3.22 -11.59 -17.25
N TYR A 95 3.64 -11.55 -15.98
CA TYR A 95 4.66 -12.48 -15.49
C TYR A 95 4.21 -13.94 -15.63
N GLN A 96 2.98 -14.29 -15.21
CA GLN A 96 2.43 -15.64 -15.35
C GLN A 96 2.30 -16.07 -16.83
N GLN A 97 2.03 -15.13 -17.73
CA GLN A 97 1.96 -15.34 -19.17
C GLN A 97 3.34 -15.36 -19.85
N SER A 98 4.45 -15.19 -19.10
CA SER A 98 5.80 -15.05 -19.65
C SER A 98 5.99 -13.87 -20.62
N GLU A 99 5.12 -12.86 -20.52
CA GLU A 99 5.12 -11.64 -21.34
C GLU A 99 6.05 -10.58 -20.73
N TYR A 100 7.36 -10.88 -20.69
CA TYR A 100 8.36 -10.08 -19.96
C TYR A 100 8.52 -8.65 -20.50
N SER A 101 8.22 -8.41 -21.79
CA SER A 101 8.25 -7.07 -22.39
C SER A 101 7.15 -6.17 -21.81
N LYS A 102 5.92 -6.69 -21.73
CA LYS A 102 4.77 -6.00 -21.10
C LYS A 102 5.03 -5.79 -19.61
N MET A 103 5.59 -6.78 -18.94
CA MET A 103 6.02 -6.70 -17.54
C MET A 103 7.01 -5.53 -17.31
N GLN A 104 8.02 -5.38 -18.16
CA GLN A 104 8.98 -4.28 -18.07
C GLN A 104 8.32 -2.91 -18.32
N ASN A 105 7.38 -2.82 -19.27
CA ASN A 105 6.63 -1.60 -19.51
C ASN A 105 5.81 -1.16 -18.29
N ILE A 106 5.18 -2.11 -17.59
CA ILE A 106 4.46 -1.83 -16.36
C ILE A 106 5.42 -1.35 -15.25
N LEU A 107 6.63 -1.91 -15.13
CA LEU A 107 7.63 -1.41 -14.19
C LEU A 107 8.05 0.03 -14.49
N ASN A 108 8.22 0.38 -15.76
CA ASN A 108 8.55 1.75 -16.16
C ASN A 108 7.42 2.72 -15.81
N LYS A 109 6.15 2.33 -16.04
CA LYS A 109 4.98 3.12 -15.61
C LYS A 109 4.96 3.29 -14.09
N LEU A 110 5.18 2.21 -13.33
CA LEU A 110 5.22 2.23 -11.87
C LEU A 110 6.34 3.12 -11.33
N LYS A 111 7.52 3.07 -11.92
CA LYS A 111 8.65 3.94 -11.59
C LYS A 111 8.30 5.42 -11.77
N ASN A 112 7.73 5.77 -12.91
CA ASN A 112 7.42 7.17 -13.23
C ASN A 112 6.31 7.75 -12.36
N LYS A 113 5.27 6.96 -12.05
CA LYS A 113 4.09 7.42 -11.30
C LYS A 113 4.22 7.25 -9.79
N TYR A 114 5.04 6.30 -9.32
CA TYR A 114 5.20 5.97 -7.91
C TYR A 114 6.69 5.83 -7.51
N PRO A 115 7.50 6.90 -7.67
CA PRO A 115 8.96 6.82 -7.52
C PRO A 115 9.40 6.37 -6.12
N HIS A 116 8.68 6.76 -5.06
CA HIS A 116 9.00 6.32 -3.70
C HIS A 116 8.77 4.81 -3.46
N LYS A 117 7.95 4.16 -4.29
CA LYS A 117 7.64 2.72 -4.22
C LYS A 117 8.51 1.88 -5.18
N GLU A 118 9.27 2.54 -6.06
CA GLU A 118 10.05 1.90 -7.14
C GLU A 118 11.02 0.82 -6.63
N LYS A 119 11.79 1.11 -5.57
CA LYS A 119 12.82 0.19 -5.07
C LYS A 119 12.26 -1.14 -4.59
N ILE A 120 11.07 -1.10 -3.99
CA ILE A 120 10.36 -2.28 -3.50
C ILE A 120 9.88 -3.11 -4.68
N LEU A 121 9.28 -2.45 -5.68
CA LEU A 121 8.78 -3.08 -6.90
C LEU A 121 9.89 -3.74 -7.71
N LEU A 122 11.02 -3.05 -7.88
CA LEU A 122 12.19 -3.61 -8.54
C LEU A 122 12.71 -4.86 -7.83
N SER A 123 12.70 -4.87 -6.49
CA SER A 123 13.14 -6.04 -5.72
C SER A 123 12.14 -7.20 -5.85
N TYR A 124 10.84 -6.92 -5.89
CA TYR A 124 9.80 -7.93 -6.15
C TYR A 124 9.96 -8.55 -7.54
N SER A 125 10.19 -7.72 -8.57
CA SER A 125 10.45 -8.19 -9.93
C SER A 125 11.72 -9.03 -10.03
N LYS A 126 12.80 -8.62 -9.34
CA LYS A 126 14.03 -9.42 -9.25
C LYS A 126 13.78 -10.77 -8.60
N ALA A 127 12.99 -10.83 -7.53
CA ALA A 127 12.65 -12.07 -6.85
C ALA A 127 11.90 -13.04 -7.78
N LYS A 128 10.90 -12.54 -8.52
CA LYS A 128 10.14 -13.30 -9.51
C LYS A 128 11.01 -13.80 -10.66
N LEU A 129 11.88 -12.94 -11.20
CA LEU A 129 12.82 -13.37 -12.25
C LEU A 129 13.78 -14.45 -11.76
N ALA A 130 14.33 -14.31 -10.55
CA ALA A 130 15.19 -15.30 -9.93
C ALA A 130 14.45 -16.64 -9.73
N GLU A 131 13.19 -16.59 -9.33
CA GLU A 131 12.34 -17.75 -9.19
C GLU A 131 12.10 -18.47 -10.53
N ASN A 132 11.80 -17.73 -11.61
CA ASN A 132 11.67 -18.31 -12.94
C ASN A 132 12.98 -19.01 -13.40
N GLN A 133 14.12 -18.45 -13.02
CA GLN A 133 15.44 -19.05 -13.24
C GLN A 133 15.75 -20.23 -12.29
N LYS A 134 14.79 -20.65 -11.45
CA LYS A 134 14.93 -21.65 -10.39
C LYS A 134 16.00 -21.31 -9.35
N ASN A 135 16.46 -20.06 -9.31
CA ASN A 135 17.34 -19.54 -8.28
C ASN A 135 16.53 -19.15 -7.04
N PHE A 136 16.04 -20.18 -6.34
CA PHE A 136 15.15 -20.02 -5.20
C PHE A 136 15.79 -19.29 -4.03
N ASP A 137 17.09 -19.43 -3.81
CA ASP A 137 17.79 -18.76 -2.71
C ASP A 137 17.86 -17.24 -2.93
N LEU A 138 18.13 -16.80 -4.17
CA LEU A 138 18.07 -15.39 -4.53
C LEU A 138 16.64 -14.86 -4.44
N ALA A 139 15.65 -15.62 -4.92
CA ALA A 139 14.25 -15.24 -4.82
C ALA A 139 13.81 -15.01 -3.37
N LEU A 140 14.10 -15.98 -2.48
CA LEU A 140 13.82 -15.86 -1.03
C LEU A 140 14.49 -14.63 -0.41
N LYS A 141 15.76 -14.36 -0.77
CA LYS A 141 16.50 -13.20 -0.26
C LYS A 141 15.85 -11.88 -0.67
N GLU A 142 15.49 -11.74 -1.94
CA GLU A 142 14.87 -10.51 -2.44
C GLU A 142 13.44 -10.32 -1.90
N TYR A 143 12.64 -11.38 -1.80
CA TYR A 143 11.31 -11.32 -1.17
C TYR A 143 11.39 -10.89 0.31
N LYS A 144 12.26 -11.50 1.11
CA LYS A 144 12.41 -11.14 2.53
C LYS A 144 12.87 -9.71 2.76
N LYS A 145 13.64 -9.15 1.82
CA LYS A 145 14.12 -7.76 1.89
C LYS A 145 12.99 -6.74 1.79
N ILE A 146 11.88 -7.09 1.14
CA ILE A 146 10.74 -6.20 0.90
C ILE A 146 9.49 -6.56 1.71
N LEU A 147 9.44 -7.75 2.29
CA LEU A 147 8.35 -8.16 3.17
C LEU A 147 8.14 -7.14 4.30
N ASN A 148 6.89 -6.81 4.58
CA ASN A 148 6.44 -5.82 5.57
C ASN A 148 6.87 -4.37 5.30
N LYS A 149 7.58 -4.10 4.19
CA LYS A 149 7.88 -2.72 3.75
C LYS A 149 6.80 -2.17 2.85
N PHE A 150 5.95 -3.04 2.32
CA PHE A 150 4.89 -2.64 1.42
C PHE A 150 3.69 -3.58 1.50
N THR A 151 2.75 -3.19 2.37
CA THR A 151 1.56 -3.95 2.75
C THR A 151 0.70 -4.42 1.58
N LEU A 152 0.74 -3.72 0.44
CA LEU A 152 0.02 -4.12 -0.76
C LEU A 152 0.60 -5.35 -1.47
N LEU A 153 1.90 -5.60 -1.34
CA LEU A 153 2.55 -6.79 -1.91
C LEU A 153 2.66 -7.94 -0.92
N ASP A 154 2.59 -7.65 0.38
CA ASP A 154 2.79 -8.65 1.42
C ASP A 154 1.97 -9.93 1.24
N PRO A 155 0.66 -9.92 0.91
CA PRO A 155 -0.08 -11.16 0.70
C PRO A 155 0.52 -12.05 -0.40
N PHE A 156 0.95 -11.43 -1.51
CA PHE A 156 1.60 -12.13 -2.61
C PHE A 156 2.98 -12.65 -2.21
N ILE A 157 3.75 -11.86 -1.46
CA ILE A 157 5.07 -12.26 -0.99
C ILE A 157 4.97 -13.42 0.01
N TYR A 158 4.03 -13.39 0.96
CA TYR A 158 3.78 -14.50 1.89
C TYR A 158 3.47 -15.79 1.12
N TYR A 159 2.60 -15.71 0.11
CA TYR A 159 2.26 -16.84 -0.75
C TYR A 159 3.49 -17.37 -1.53
N ASP A 160 4.26 -16.48 -2.15
CA ASP A 160 5.45 -16.88 -2.93
C ASP A 160 6.55 -17.50 -2.06
N LEU A 161 6.79 -16.93 -0.88
CA LEU A 161 7.72 -17.50 0.10
C LEU A 161 7.29 -18.91 0.51
N ALA A 162 6.01 -19.10 0.86
CA ALA A 162 5.48 -20.40 1.24
C ALA A 162 5.63 -21.43 0.11
N ARG A 163 5.28 -21.06 -1.13
CA ARG A 163 5.40 -21.93 -2.30
C ARG A 163 6.86 -22.30 -2.60
N ILE A 164 7.80 -21.36 -2.48
CA ILE A 164 9.22 -21.69 -2.67
C ILE A 164 9.71 -22.64 -1.58
N TYR A 165 9.30 -22.46 -0.32
CA TYR A 165 9.64 -23.39 0.75
C TYR A 165 9.03 -24.78 0.54
N GLU A 166 7.82 -24.89 -0.01
CA GLU A 166 7.27 -26.19 -0.46
C GLU A 166 8.16 -26.85 -1.52
N ILE A 167 8.59 -26.10 -2.55
CA ILE A 167 9.45 -26.62 -3.62
C ILE A 167 10.78 -27.13 -3.05
N LYS A 168 11.33 -26.42 -2.05
CA LYS A 168 12.55 -26.82 -1.33
C LYS A 168 12.33 -27.94 -0.31
N LYS A 169 11.10 -28.44 -0.15
CA LYS A 169 10.69 -29.46 0.84
C LYS A 169 10.89 -29.03 2.30
N GLU A 170 10.93 -27.73 2.56
CA GLU A 170 11.03 -27.16 3.91
C GLU A 170 9.62 -26.91 4.48
N LYS A 171 8.94 -28.00 4.85
CA LYS A 171 7.52 -28.05 5.24
C LYS A 171 7.18 -27.09 6.39
N GLU A 172 8.02 -26.98 7.41
CA GLU A 172 7.78 -26.14 8.58
C GLU A 172 7.72 -24.65 8.19
N LYS A 173 8.65 -24.21 7.34
CA LYS A 173 8.69 -22.81 6.88
C LYS A 173 7.54 -22.51 5.93
N ALA A 174 7.20 -23.44 5.04
CA ALA A 174 6.03 -23.28 4.17
C ALA A 174 4.74 -23.07 4.99
N LEU A 175 4.53 -23.89 6.03
CA LEU A 175 3.42 -23.75 6.96
C LEU A 175 3.41 -22.40 7.68
N GLU A 176 4.57 -21.94 8.16
CA GLU A 176 4.69 -20.65 8.84
C GLU A 176 4.20 -19.50 7.94
N TYR A 177 4.67 -19.43 6.69
CA TYR A 177 4.30 -18.35 5.78
C TYR A 177 2.84 -18.42 5.31
N TYR A 178 2.28 -19.62 5.11
CA TYR A 178 0.85 -19.75 4.81
C TYR A 178 -0.06 -19.34 5.98
N LYS A 179 0.32 -19.69 7.21
CA LYS A 179 -0.44 -19.26 8.40
C LYS A 179 -0.40 -17.75 8.55
N LYS A 180 0.78 -17.12 8.41
CA LYS A 180 0.91 -15.66 8.42
C LYS A 180 0.08 -14.99 7.33
N LEU A 181 -0.04 -15.59 6.15
CA LEU A 181 -0.91 -15.08 5.10
C LEU A 181 -2.38 -15.08 5.55
N LEU A 182 -2.87 -16.21 6.07
CA LEU A 182 -4.25 -16.37 6.52
C LEU A 182 -4.60 -15.49 7.74
N GLU A 183 -3.66 -15.30 8.65
CA GLU A 183 -3.83 -14.49 9.86
C GLU A 183 -3.86 -12.99 9.55
N ASN A 184 -2.92 -12.50 8.73
CA ASN A 184 -2.78 -11.08 8.47
C ASN A 184 -3.66 -10.58 7.31
N TYR A 185 -4.08 -11.48 6.42
CA TYR A 185 -4.86 -11.15 5.22
C TYR A 185 -6.03 -12.13 5.05
N PRO A 186 -7.02 -12.08 5.95
CA PRO A 186 -8.14 -13.03 5.96
C PRO A 186 -8.96 -13.00 4.67
N ASP A 187 -9.01 -11.86 3.96
CA ASP A 187 -9.74 -11.70 2.70
C ASP A 187 -8.89 -11.97 1.45
N PHE A 188 -7.72 -12.60 1.60
CA PHE A 188 -6.86 -12.91 0.46
C PHE A 188 -7.55 -13.86 -0.52
N LEU A 189 -7.44 -13.54 -1.81
CA LEU A 189 -7.98 -14.36 -2.90
C LEU A 189 -7.43 -15.79 -2.80
N ASN A 190 -8.29 -16.78 -3.01
CA ASN A 190 -7.95 -18.22 -2.90
C ASN A 190 -7.65 -18.70 -1.47
N ARG A 191 -8.19 -18.05 -0.42
CA ARG A 191 -8.11 -18.51 0.99
C ARG A 191 -8.32 -20.02 1.16
N ALA A 192 -9.39 -20.57 0.59
CA ALA A 192 -9.70 -22.00 0.68
C ALA A 192 -8.57 -22.90 0.12
N PHE A 193 -7.91 -22.47 -0.95
CA PHE A 193 -6.75 -23.17 -1.50
C PHE A 193 -5.55 -23.10 -0.54
N ILE A 194 -5.33 -21.97 0.12
CA ILE A 194 -4.28 -21.82 1.13
C ILE A 194 -4.57 -22.69 2.37
N GLU A 195 -5.81 -22.75 2.83
CA GLU A 195 -6.22 -23.64 3.92
C GLU A 195 -5.99 -25.12 3.56
N TYR A 196 -6.35 -25.52 2.34
CA TYR A 196 -6.02 -26.85 1.82
C TYR A 196 -4.51 -27.11 1.83
N LYS A 197 -3.70 -26.15 1.39
CA LYS A 197 -2.23 -26.25 1.43
C LYS A 197 -1.70 -26.44 2.84
N VAL A 198 -2.22 -25.70 3.82
CA VAL A 198 -1.87 -25.86 5.23
C VAL A 198 -2.24 -27.26 5.73
N TRP A 199 -3.46 -27.73 5.48
CA TRP A 199 -3.90 -29.06 5.89
C TRP A 199 -3.04 -30.17 5.27
N ALA A 200 -2.77 -30.09 3.96
CA ALA A 200 -1.95 -31.06 3.23
C ALA A 200 -0.51 -31.07 3.73
N LEU A 201 0.04 -29.92 4.09
CA LEU A 201 1.36 -29.80 4.68
C LEU A 201 1.40 -30.22 6.15
N GLN A 202 0.28 -30.39 6.85
CA GLN A 202 0.27 -30.89 8.24
C GLN A 202 0.09 -32.40 8.31
N SER A 203 -0.60 -32.96 7.32
CA SER A 203 -0.73 -34.41 7.10
C SER A 203 0.61 -35.05 6.74
#